data_AF-A0A942PDZ8-F1
#
_entry.id   AF-A0A942PDZ8-F1
#
_cell.length_a   1.000
_cell.length_b   1.000
_cell.length_c   1.000
_cell.angle_alpha   90.00
_cell.angle_beta   90.00
_cell.angle_gamma   90.00
#
_symmetry.space_group_name_H-M   'P 1'
#
loop_
_entity.id
_entity.type
_entity.pdbx_description
1 polymer ?
#
loop_
_entity_poly.entity_id
_entity_poly.type
_entity_poly.pdbx_seq_one_letter_code
_entity_poly.pdbx_strand_id
1 'polypeptide(L)'
;MRTFIALILLFSAAGLAAAQTGAQKKVEPPKTREELMQRVLLTALANIEKIRCADDKACAPATDAEKKNPPLTLSETSQVFGRGILSGGAAYCEMDWNKRNYLPMMAHWREQLKKNDRQLALVSLVHDIAKDQLIAEFWGKGKCPDEMKKDIESKLNFKP
;
A
#
# COMPACT_ATOMS: atom_id res chain seq x y z
N MET A 1 -48.21 -42.13 -12.79
CA MET A 1 -47.70 -43.44 -12.35
C MET A 1 -47.07 -44.16 -13.54
N ARG A 2 -45.74 -44.29 -13.55
CA ARG A 2 -44.98 -45.49 -13.97
C ARG A 2 -43.51 -45.14 -14.05
N THR A 3 -42.77 -45.80 -13.18
CA THR A 3 -41.33 -45.86 -12.96
C THR A 3 -40.57 -46.38 -14.18
N PHE A 4 -39.43 -45.76 -14.49
CA PHE A 4 -38.28 -46.37 -15.17
C PHE A 4 -37.04 -45.91 -14.40
N ILE A 5 -36.54 -46.75 -13.48
CA ILE A 5 -35.44 -47.71 -13.67
C ILE A 5 -34.15 -47.01 -14.10
N ALA A 6 -33.27 -46.86 -13.12
CA ALA A 6 -31.88 -46.47 -13.28
C ALA A 6 -31.11 -47.52 -14.10
N LEU A 7 -30.26 -47.05 -15.03
CA LEU A 7 -29.18 -47.85 -15.58
C LEU A 7 -27.87 -47.08 -15.47
N ILE A 8 -26.93 -47.75 -14.82
CA ILE A 8 -25.59 -47.33 -14.42
C ILE A 8 -24.70 -47.18 -15.66
N LEU A 9 -23.98 -46.05 -15.77
CA LEU A 9 -22.78 -45.96 -16.59
C LEU A 9 -21.60 -45.53 -15.70
N LEU A 10 -20.79 -46.54 -15.36
CA LEU A 10 -19.46 -46.42 -14.80
C LEU A 10 -18.53 -45.83 -15.86
N PHE A 11 -18.09 -44.58 -15.66
CA PHE A 11 -16.87 -44.07 -16.29
C PHE A 11 -15.80 -43.85 -15.22
N SER A 12 -14.81 -44.74 -15.26
CA SER A 12 -13.50 -44.55 -14.65
C SER A 12 -12.86 -43.29 -15.21
N ALA A 13 -12.62 -42.31 -14.34
CA ALA A 13 -11.59 -41.30 -14.57
C ALA A 13 -10.79 -41.16 -13.28
N ALA A 14 -9.64 -41.83 -13.26
CA ALA A 14 -8.55 -41.54 -12.35
C ALA A 14 -8.08 -40.10 -12.63
N GLY A 15 -8.75 -39.12 -12.05
CA GLY A 15 -8.29 -37.75 -11.98
C GLY A 15 -7.56 -37.56 -10.66
N LEU A 16 -6.22 -37.60 -10.69
CA LEU A 16 -5.39 -37.03 -9.64
C LEU A 16 -5.74 -35.54 -9.51
N ALA A 17 -6.72 -35.22 -8.69
CA ALA A 17 -6.87 -33.89 -8.12
C ALA A 17 -5.76 -33.74 -7.09
N ALA A 18 -4.54 -33.43 -7.56
CA ALA A 18 -3.52 -32.85 -6.71
C ALA A 18 -4.06 -31.48 -6.27
N ALA A 19 -4.84 -31.48 -5.19
CA ALA A 19 -5.23 -30.28 -4.50
C ALA A 19 -3.93 -29.60 -4.05
N GLN A 20 -3.55 -28.54 -4.76
CA GLN A 20 -2.56 -27.58 -4.30
C GLN A 20 -3.14 -26.87 -3.08
N THR A 21 -3.13 -27.55 -1.94
CA THR A 21 -3.37 -26.94 -0.63
C THR A 21 -2.08 -26.22 -0.24
N GLY A 22 -1.76 -25.15 -0.97
CA GLY A 22 -0.86 -24.13 -0.46
C GLY A 22 -1.53 -23.51 0.75
N ALA A 23 -1.24 -24.04 1.94
CA ALA A 23 -1.63 -23.42 3.20
C ALA A 23 -1.07 -22.00 3.19
N GLN A 24 -1.93 -21.02 2.90
CA GLN A 24 -1.59 -19.61 3.03
C GLN A 24 -1.23 -19.39 4.50
N LYS A 25 0.08 -19.35 4.78
CA LYS A 25 0.60 -19.09 6.11
C LYS A 25 0.04 -17.74 6.53
N LYS A 26 -0.84 -17.74 7.53
CA LYS A 26 -1.45 -16.52 8.08
C LYS A 26 -0.31 -15.56 8.42
N VAL A 27 -0.25 -14.43 7.73
CA VAL A 27 0.76 -13.41 7.99
C VAL A 27 0.41 -12.78 9.34
N GLU A 28 1.24 -13.00 10.34
CA GLU A 28 1.05 -12.43 11.69
C GLU A 28 1.09 -10.89 11.62
N PRO A 29 0.25 -10.16 12.37
CA PRO A 29 0.35 -8.71 12.45
C PRO A 29 1.72 -8.27 13.02
N PRO A 30 2.24 -7.10 12.61
CA PRO A 30 3.48 -6.58 13.19
C PRO A 30 3.27 -6.23 14.66
N LYS A 31 4.27 -6.52 15.50
CA LYS A 31 4.26 -6.29 16.96
C LYS A 31 4.84 -4.94 17.33
N THR A 32 5.72 -4.41 16.49
CA THR A 32 6.39 -3.13 16.72
C THR A 32 6.18 -2.17 15.55
N ARG A 33 6.39 -0.87 15.80
CA ARG A 33 6.39 0.15 14.75
C ARG A 33 7.49 -0.13 13.71
N GLU A 34 8.64 -0.60 14.15
CA GLU A 34 9.75 -0.94 13.28
C GLU A 34 9.39 -2.07 12.30
N GLU A 35 8.79 -3.15 12.82
CA GLU A 35 8.29 -4.26 12.00
C GLU A 35 7.22 -3.80 11.00
N LEU A 36 6.33 -2.88 11.41
CA LEU A 36 5.35 -2.30 10.51
C LEU A 36 6.01 -1.50 9.38
N MET A 37 6.97 -0.62 9.70
CA MET A 37 7.67 0.18 8.69
C MET A 37 8.50 -0.68 7.74
N GLN A 38 9.16 -1.72 8.26
CA GLN A 38 9.87 -2.69 7.43
C GLN A 38 8.90 -3.38 6.47
N ARG A 39 7.72 -3.81 6.95
CA ARG A 39 6.69 -4.45 6.11
C ARG A 39 6.17 -3.51 5.03
N VAL A 40 5.87 -2.26 5.37
CA VAL A 40 5.41 -1.24 4.41
C VAL A 40 6.46 -1.02 3.33
N LEU A 41 7.72 -0.84 3.73
CA LEU A 41 8.82 -0.59 2.80
C LEU A 41 9.06 -1.77 1.86
N LEU A 42 9.06 -3.00 2.38
CA LEU A 42 9.19 -4.21 1.57
C LEU A 42 8.00 -4.41 0.63
N THR A 43 6.79 -4.04 1.07
CA THR A 43 5.59 -4.08 0.21
C THR A 43 5.71 -3.06 -0.93
N ALA A 44 6.17 -1.84 -0.64
CA ALA A 44 6.43 -0.83 -1.66
C ALA A 44 7.48 -1.30 -2.67
N LEU A 45 8.60 -1.86 -2.20
CA LEU A 45 9.65 -2.41 -3.07
C LEU A 45 9.14 -3.55 -3.94
N ALA A 46 8.36 -4.47 -3.38
CA ALA A 46 7.80 -5.60 -4.12
C ALA A 46 6.78 -5.22 -5.20
N ASN A 47 6.38 -3.95 -5.26
CA ASN A 47 5.43 -3.42 -6.25
C ASN A 47 6.00 -2.21 -7.01
N ILE A 48 7.30 -1.92 -6.88
CA ILE A 48 7.88 -0.69 -7.45
C ILE A 48 7.79 -0.67 -8.97
N GLU A 49 7.83 -1.83 -9.62
CA GLU A 49 7.68 -1.98 -11.08
C GLU A 49 6.31 -1.56 -11.61
N LYS A 50 5.31 -1.42 -10.73
CA LYS A 50 3.96 -0.97 -11.09
C LYS A 50 3.83 0.54 -11.20
N ILE A 51 4.85 1.29 -10.80
CA ILE A 51 4.86 2.75 -10.87
C ILE A 51 5.97 3.27 -11.78
N ARG A 52 5.95 4.57 -12.03
CA ARG A 52 6.90 5.24 -12.91
C ARG A 52 8.10 5.80 -12.15
N CYS A 53 9.27 5.69 -12.77
CA CYS A 53 10.56 6.24 -12.38
C CYS A 53 10.97 7.32 -13.41
N ALA A 54 12.28 7.52 -13.61
CA ALA A 54 12.85 8.45 -14.59
C ALA A 54 12.27 8.28 -16.01
N ASP A 55 12.20 9.39 -16.74
CA ASP A 55 11.71 9.48 -18.13
C ASP A 55 10.31 8.89 -18.35
N ASP A 56 9.47 8.91 -17.31
CA ASP A 56 8.10 8.38 -17.37
C ASP A 56 8.05 6.86 -17.67
N LYS A 57 9.17 6.15 -17.47
CA LYS A 57 9.28 4.70 -17.65
C LYS A 57 8.89 3.97 -16.38
N ALA A 58 8.34 2.77 -16.52
CA ALA A 58 8.13 1.89 -15.37
C ALA A 58 9.46 1.63 -14.63
N CYS A 59 9.43 1.59 -13.30
CA CYS A 59 10.62 1.25 -12.53
C CYS A 59 11.05 -0.19 -12.80
N ALA A 60 12.37 -0.45 -12.75
CA ALA A 60 12.84 -1.82 -12.71
C ALA A 60 12.38 -2.52 -11.41
N PRO A 61 12.03 -3.82 -11.46
CA PRO A 61 11.68 -4.59 -10.27
C PRO A 61 12.75 -4.48 -9.17
N ALA A 62 12.34 -4.57 -7.90
CA ALA A 62 13.28 -4.55 -6.79
C ALA A 62 14.19 -5.77 -6.79
N THR A 63 15.50 -5.53 -6.71
CA THR A 63 16.50 -6.59 -6.57
C THR A 63 16.50 -7.16 -5.16
N ASP A 64 17.05 -8.37 -4.98
CA ASP A 64 17.20 -8.93 -3.64
C ASP A 64 18.18 -8.15 -2.76
N ALA A 65 19.17 -7.49 -3.38
CA ALA A 65 20.07 -6.58 -2.70
C ALA A 65 19.32 -5.38 -2.10
N GLU A 66 18.35 -4.82 -2.82
CA GLU A 66 17.51 -3.72 -2.32
C GLU A 66 16.51 -4.17 -1.27
N LYS A 67 15.95 -5.37 -1.38
CA LYS A 67 15.09 -5.91 -0.31
C LYS A 67 15.88 -6.10 1.00
N LYS A 68 17.16 -6.49 0.89
CA LYS A 68 18.07 -6.63 2.03
C LYS A 68 18.53 -5.28 2.58
N ASN A 69 18.84 -4.33 1.70
CA ASN A 69 19.29 -2.98 2.02
C ASN A 69 18.42 -1.94 1.30
N PRO A 70 17.24 -1.59 1.84
CA PRO A 70 16.29 -0.73 1.17
C PRO A 70 16.82 0.69 0.86
N PRO A 71 16.40 1.30 -0.27
CA PRO A 71 16.82 2.66 -0.66
C PRO A 71 16.30 3.80 0.24
N LEU A 72 15.41 3.49 1.18
CA LEU A 72 14.89 4.37 2.22
C LEU A 72 15.14 3.76 3.59
N THR A 73 15.41 4.60 4.59
CA THR A 73 15.50 4.15 5.98
C THR A 73 14.10 3.92 6.57
N LEU A 74 14.04 3.23 7.72
CA LEU A 74 12.77 3.08 8.46
C LEU A 74 12.26 4.41 9.03
N SER A 75 13.16 5.31 9.41
CA SER A 75 12.79 6.66 9.86
C SER A 75 12.13 7.45 8.73
N GLU A 76 12.73 7.42 7.54
CA GLU A 76 12.18 8.03 6.33
C GLU A 76 10.82 7.44 5.97
N THR A 77 10.72 6.11 5.97
CA THR A 77 9.46 5.40 5.73
C THR A 77 8.38 5.83 6.71
N SER A 78 8.72 5.96 8.00
CA SER A 78 7.81 6.40 9.06
C SER A 78 7.29 7.82 8.87
N GLN A 79 8.14 8.74 8.42
CA GLN A 79 7.74 10.12 8.12
C GLN A 79 6.75 10.16 6.95
N VAL A 80 7.07 9.46 5.86
CA VAL A 80 6.22 9.41 4.66
C VAL A 80 4.90 8.70 4.95
N PHE A 81 4.93 7.59 5.69
CA PHE A 81 3.75 6.84 6.08
C PHE A 81 2.79 7.72 6.91
N GLY A 82 3.32 8.48 7.88
CA GLY A 82 2.52 9.43 8.66
C GLY A 82 1.88 10.51 7.79
N ARG A 83 2.59 11.01 6.77
CA ARG A 83 2.04 11.96 5.80
C ARG A 83 0.94 11.32 4.94
N GLY A 84 1.09 10.05 4.55
CA GLY A 84 0.05 9.30 3.85
C GLY A 84 -1.22 9.11 4.70
N ILE A 85 -1.09 8.83 6.00
CA ILE A 85 -2.24 8.82 6.93
C ILE A 85 -2.96 10.18 6.93
N LEU A 86 -2.23 11.29 7.06
CA LEU A 86 -2.86 12.62 7.01
C LEU A 86 -3.57 12.87 5.67
N SER A 87 -2.97 12.48 4.55
CA SER A 87 -3.59 12.57 3.23
C SER A 87 -4.85 11.71 3.12
N GLY A 88 -4.86 10.50 3.68
CA GLY A 88 -6.03 9.62 3.66
C GLY A 88 -7.20 10.20 4.46
N GLY A 89 -6.92 10.78 5.62
CA GLY A 89 -7.93 11.46 6.44
C GLY A 89 -8.48 12.67 5.72
N ALA A 90 -7.60 13.50 5.14
CA ALA A 90 -7.99 14.64 4.34
C ALA A 90 -8.81 14.26 3.10
N ALA A 91 -8.47 13.16 2.43
CA ALA A 91 -9.26 12.63 1.31
C ALA A 91 -10.67 12.24 1.77
N TYR A 92 -10.79 11.52 2.90
CA TYR A 92 -12.09 11.17 3.49
C TYR A 92 -12.90 12.42 3.89
N CYS A 93 -12.24 13.49 4.33
CA CYS A 93 -12.87 14.76 4.70
C CYS A 93 -13.00 15.76 3.54
N GLU A 94 -12.82 15.31 2.28
CA GLU A 94 -12.96 16.11 1.05
C GLU A 94 -12.05 17.35 1.00
N MET A 95 -10.84 17.24 1.56
CA MET A 95 -9.82 18.29 1.57
C MET A 95 -8.76 18.08 0.50
N ASP A 96 -8.13 19.17 0.04
CA ASP A 96 -7.04 19.13 -0.95
C ASP A 96 -5.71 18.67 -0.33
N TRP A 97 -5.62 17.38 -0.03
CA TRP A 97 -4.39 16.75 0.47
C TRP A 97 -3.25 16.79 -0.54
N ASN A 98 -3.57 16.78 -1.84
CA ASN A 98 -2.58 16.69 -2.89
C ASN A 98 -1.72 17.97 -2.91
N LYS A 99 -2.35 19.14 -2.99
CA LYS A 99 -1.61 20.42 -3.03
C LYS A 99 -1.04 20.83 -1.67
N ARG A 100 -1.69 20.47 -0.57
CA ARG A 100 -1.30 20.93 0.78
C ARG A 100 -0.27 20.03 1.45
N ASN A 101 -0.27 18.74 1.14
CA ASN A 101 0.56 17.75 1.81
C ASN A 101 1.49 17.00 0.85
N TYR A 102 0.94 16.31 -0.15
CA TYR A 102 1.72 15.40 -1.01
C TYR A 102 2.72 16.12 -1.92
N LEU A 103 2.28 17.10 -2.71
CA LEU A 103 3.18 17.81 -3.64
C LEU A 103 4.31 18.57 -2.90
N PRO A 104 4.05 19.33 -1.82
CA PRO A 104 5.12 19.97 -1.07
C PRO A 104 6.07 18.98 -0.40
N MET A 105 5.57 17.83 0.08
CA MET A 105 6.42 16.74 0.56
C MET A 105 7.31 16.25 -0.58
N MET A 106 6.76 15.88 -1.74
CA MET A 106 7.56 15.39 -2.86
C MET A 106 8.62 16.40 -3.32
N ALA A 107 8.31 17.70 -3.31
CA ALA A 107 9.26 18.77 -3.57
C ALA A 107 10.40 18.78 -2.53
N HIS A 108 10.09 18.72 -1.23
CA HIS A 108 11.11 18.64 -0.17
C HIS A 108 12.04 17.43 -0.35
N TRP A 109 11.49 16.24 -0.62
CA TRP A 109 12.29 15.03 -0.80
C TRP A 109 13.21 15.11 -2.03
N ARG A 110 12.73 15.73 -3.12
CA ARG A 110 13.52 15.94 -4.34
C ARG A 110 14.58 17.01 -4.15
N GLU A 111 14.18 18.18 -3.67
CA GLU A 111 15.00 19.39 -3.73
C GLU A 111 15.91 19.56 -2.52
N GLN A 112 15.47 19.16 -1.33
CA GLN A 112 16.23 19.33 -0.08
C GLN A 112 16.96 18.05 0.29
N LEU A 113 16.27 16.90 0.25
CA LEU A 113 16.87 15.60 0.59
C LEU A 113 17.58 14.92 -0.59
N LYS A 114 17.57 15.54 -1.78
CA LYS A 114 18.28 15.11 -3.00
C LYS A 114 18.03 13.65 -3.37
N LYS A 115 16.80 13.17 -3.16
CA LYS A 115 16.42 11.80 -3.51
C LYS A 115 16.37 11.63 -5.03
N ASN A 116 16.89 10.51 -5.51
CA ASN A 116 16.80 10.16 -6.92
C ASN A 116 15.39 9.68 -7.30
N ASP A 117 15.11 9.52 -8.59
CA ASP A 117 13.78 9.15 -9.07
C ASP A 117 13.28 7.81 -8.52
N ARG A 118 14.19 6.85 -8.32
CA ARG A 118 13.83 5.55 -7.72
C ARG A 118 13.43 5.67 -6.25
N GLN A 119 14.11 6.53 -5.49
CA GLN A 119 13.75 6.82 -4.11
C GLN A 119 12.44 7.61 -4.03
N LEU A 120 12.23 8.58 -4.92
CA LEU A 120 10.98 9.35 -4.98
C LEU A 120 9.77 8.48 -5.37
N ALA A 121 9.96 7.54 -6.31
CA ALA A 121 9.00 6.50 -6.62
C ALA A 121 8.62 5.70 -5.36
N LEU A 122 9.60 5.29 -4.56
CA LEU A 122 9.37 4.55 -3.33
C LEU A 122 8.68 5.41 -2.24
N VAL A 123 9.03 6.69 -2.12
CA VAL A 123 8.33 7.66 -1.25
C VAL A 123 6.86 7.74 -1.64
N SER A 124 6.54 7.87 -2.93
CA SER A 124 5.15 7.90 -3.40
C SER A 124 4.38 6.63 -3.02
N LEU A 125 4.97 5.46 -3.23
CA LEU A 125 4.32 4.19 -2.88
C LEU A 125 4.06 4.05 -1.38
N VAL A 126 5.03 4.39 -0.53
CA VAL A 126 4.84 4.35 0.92
C VAL A 126 3.71 5.28 1.35
N HIS A 127 3.65 6.48 0.78
CA HIS A 127 2.56 7.43 1.02
C HIS A 127 1.21 6.85 0.61
N ASP A 128 1.12 6.31 -0.61
CA ASP A 128 -0.14 5.81 -1.16
C ASP A 128 -0.64 4.56 -0.44
N ILE A 129 0.25 3.66 -0.01
CA ILE A 129 -0.11 2.52 0.86
C ILE A 129 -0.82 3.02 2.12
N ALA A 130 -0.27 4.01 2.82
CA ALA A 130 -0.86 4.53 4.05
C ALA A 130 -2.17 5.29 3.80
N LYS A 131 -2.20 6.12 2.75
CA LYS A 131 -3.38 6.87 2.31
C LYS A 131 -4.54 5.93 2.01
N ASP A 132 -4.30 4.92 1.19
CA ASP A 132 -5.34 4.01 0.70
C ASP A 132 -5.80 3.05 1.80
N GLN A 133 -4.91 2.61 2.69
CA GLN A 133 -5.30 1.86 3.90
C GLN A 133 -6.28 2.66 4.76
N LEU A 134 -6.01 3.95 4.97
CA LEU A 134 -6.89 4.79 5.79
C LEU A 134 -8.21 5.11 5.08
N ILE A 135 -8.19 5.37 3.78
CA ILE A 135 -9.43 5.56 2.99
C ILE A 135 -10.30 4.31 3.05
N ALA A 136 -9.70 3.12 2.91
CA ALA A 136 -10.41 1.85 3.00
C ALA A 136 -11.05 1.65 4.39
N GLU A 137 -10.37 2.05 5.47
CA GLU A 137 -10.89 1.98 6.84
C GLU A 137 -12.11 2.90 7.06
N PHE A 138 -12.21 4.01 6.33
CA PHE A 138 -13.34 4.93 6.41
C PHE A 138 -14.45 4.66 5.38
N TRP A 139 -14.21 3.76 4.44
CA TRP A 139 -15.20 3.41 3.43
C TRP A 139 -16.50 2.93 4.10
N GLY A 140 -17.62 3.59 3.77
CA GLY A 140 -18.93 3.26 4.32
C GLY A 140 -19.19 3.76 5.75
N LYS A 141 -18.26 4.48 6.39
CA LYS A 141 -18.46 5.07 7.74
C LYS A 141 -19.25 6.38 7.74
N GLY A 142 -19.70 6.86 6.59
CA GLY A 142 -20.54 8.05 6.45
C GLY A 142 -19.74 9.34 6.24
N LYS A 143 -20.21 10.44 6.83
CA LYS A 143 -19.56 11.76 6.71
C LYS A 143 -18.37 11.88 7.65
N CYS A 144 -17.35 12.63 7.24
CA CYS A 144 -16.24 12.99 8.12
C CYS A 144 -16.74 13.79 9.34
N PRO A 145 -16.45 13.34 10.58
CA PRO A 145 -16.81 14.08 11.80
C PRO A 145 -16.12 15.45 11.89
N ASP A 146 -16.80 16.45 12.44
CA ASP A 146 -16.26 17.81 12.55
C ASP A 146 -14.97 17.88 13.36
N GLU A 147 -14.86 17.07 14.42
CA GLU A 147 -13.65 16.98 15.25
C GLU A 147 -12.45 16.45 14.45
N MET A 148 -12.67 15.43 13.63
CA MET A 148 -11.65 14.85 12.75
C MET A 148 -11.27 15.85 11.65
N LYS A 149 -12.26 16.51 11.07
CA LYS A 149 -12.06 17.57 10.07
C LYS A 149 -11.17 18.68 10.63
N LYS A 150 -11.46 19.17 11.85
CA LYS A 150 -10.69 20.20 12.53
C LYS A 150 -9.26 19.74 12.84
N ASP A 151 -9.09 18.49 13.31
CA ASP A 151 -7.77 17.95 13.62
C ASP A 151 -6.89 17.87 12.36
N ILE A 152 -7.43 17.32 11.26
CA ILE A 152 -6.73 17.20 9.98
C ILE A 152 -6.37 18.58 9.43
N GLU A 153 -7.32 19.52 9.41
CA GLU A 153 -7.10 20.87 8.90
C GLU A 153 -5.90 21.56 9.57
N SER A 154 -5.71 21.33 10.88
CA SER A 154 -4.59 21.91 11.64
C SER A 154 -3.22 21.33 11.30
N LYS A 155 -3.17 20.14 10.68
CA LYS A 155 -1.95 19.36 10.41
C LYS A 155 -1.67 19.14 8.92
N LEU A 156 -2.64 19.41 8.05
CA LEU A 156 -2.62 19.00 6.64
C LEU A 156 -1.48 19.65 5.84
N ASN A 157 -1.12 20.89 6.17
CA ASN A 157 -0.02 21.56 5.48
C ASN A 157 1.30 20.85 5.81
N PHE A 158 2.02 20.45 4.76
CA PHE A 158 3.33 19.81 4.91
C PHE A 158 4.29 20.72 5.67
N LYS A 159 5.01 20.12 6.62
CA LYS A 159 6.11 20.72 7.37
C LYS A 159 7.25 19.69 7.39
N PRO A 160 8.45 20.03 6.89
CA PRO A 160 9.60 19.14 6.93
C PRO A 160 10.05 18.87 8.37
#